data_AF-A0A0L7R7C9-F1
#
_entry.id   AF-A0A0L7R7C9-F1
#
_cell.length_a   1.000
_cell.length_b   1.000
_cell.length_c   1.000
_cell.angle_alpha   90.00
_cell.angle_beta   90.00
_cell.angle_gamma   90.00
#
_symmetry.space_group_name_H-M   'P 1'
#
loop_
_entity.id
_entity.type
_entity.pdbx_description
1 polymer ?
#
loop_
_entity_poly.entity_id
_entity_poly.type
_entity_poly.pdbx_seq_one_letter_code
_entity_poly.pdbx_strand_id
1 'polypeptide(L)'
;MQKQKGNRQETTEGDEEGQTEPIREETYDDQRSESFIGGSRENPLVDVDICNWRHSGVAARTEGLYKPTKAVSIRVIGAYGYLLQSFSSAESKLPPLPDPVATARRIATTREELNLTLGQRCTDRQKGNHRIDADLFAAMESNQEKKSMSLEQDSAKSLSTNSKLSIDPESHLQSLGFTVYNGKARFKLDEDAPLYCNSASTNFCAVDADDTLSFVVLGKDSLDSIQQLSVASYVDIQQKCMSTDYNSMIASWDSTEVHHKLNELLQENTKLKETLKQNNTAMKHQFNTLATWQEEIMKVHQNHKKKFAETRELINYLKKENTELKVRLSSEITSHTEMGYEIIDVSDQQNNVKENKMSNLEEGLSKSVLCELEGVLNENTEENARKETISSESLRKIVDSEEQNTDKRLLEEERKYVSFLSLLSATLEEEKKSLENQKKVIEVEYKHLNDAKDLLQQERLSLQEEKASLDQQSQLYETHYKETLEAERNKFEVKYNDLVTELGMLHESLANKELHTKKLETELAQHKEKINVLETQLKLYEQDFDEERKLKESLLRENGVLNTDLQIQIQFNKHLHEEVERRATSSSDVRLQAPEVSIFSCPICYNIFSNTESLESHVEYCLASD
;
A
#
# COMPACT_ATOMS: atom_id res chain seq x y z
N MET A 1 41.33 5.73 45.97
CA MET A 1 42.20 5.17 44.91
C MET A 1 41.88 5.94 43.63
N GLN A 2 42.70 6.96 43.32
CA GLN A 2 43.62 7.03 42.15
C GLN A 2 42.88 7.06 40.79
N LYS A 3 42.82 8.23 40.12
CA LYS A 3 43.74 8.73 39.03
C LYS A 3 43.50 7.96 37.71
N GLN A 4 43.42 8.52 36.50
CA GLN A 4 44.08 9.63 35.79
C GLN A 4 43.32 9.83 34.44
N LYS A 5 43.06 11.06 33.97
CA LYS A 5 43.82 11.87 32.98
C LYS A 5 44.11 11.22 31.60
N GLY A 6 43.78 11.95 30.53
CA GLY A 6 44.42 11.80 29.21
C GLY A 6 43.88 12.74 28.11
N ASN A 7 44.48 13.94 27.98
CA ASN A 7 44.36 14.89 26.86
C ASN A 7 45.35 14.55 25.72
N ARG A 8 45.00 14.88 24.46
CA ARG A 8 45.85 15.52 23.39
C ARG A 8 45.07 15.49 22.05
N GLN A 9 44.71 16.59 21.37
CA GLN A 9 45.45 17.66 20.66
C GLN A 9 46.19 17.26 19.36
N GLU A 10 45.62 17.77 18.24
CA GLU A 10 46.18 18.41 17.03
C GLU A 10 47.65 18.21 16.63
N THR A 11 47.85 17.97 15.32
CA THR A 11 48.94 18.41 14.38
C THR A 11 48.70 17.66 13.04
N THR A 12 48.98 18.09 11.81
CA THR A 12 49.58 19.28 11.16
C THR A 12 49.42 19.09 9.65
N GLU A 13 49.59 20.19 8.92
CA GLU A 13 49.73 20.36 7.46
C GLU A 13 50.82 19.49 6.80
N GLY A 14 50.72 19.33 5.48
CA GLY A 14 51.76 18.79 4.61
C GLY A 14 51.38 18.90 3.13
N ASP A 15 51.82 19.99 2.50
CA ASP A 15 51.87 20.19 1.04
C ASP A 15 52.88 19.25 0.38
N GLU A 16 52.55 18.67 -0.78
CA GLU A 16 53.55 18.27 -1.78
C GLU A 16 53.07 18.57 -3.21
N GLU A 17 53.79 19.45 -3.88
CA GLU A 17 53.79 19.67 -5.32
C GLU A 17 54.41 18.47 -6.06
N GLY A 18 53.86 18.15 -7.24
CA GLY A 18 54.46 17.17 -8.14
C GLY A 18 53.94 17.33 -9.57
N GLN A 19 54.61 18.17 -10.35
CA GLN A 19 54.52 18.22 -11.82
C GLN A 19 55.22 17.01 -12.45
N THR A 20 54.63 16.37 -13.46
CA THR A 20 55.26 16.00 -14.75
C THR A 20 54.28 15.28 -15.71
N GLU A 21 54.13 15.88 -16.90
CA GLU A 21 53.59 15.38 -18.18
C GLU A 21 54.43 14.21 -18.81
N PRO A 22 54.21 13.72 -20.07
CA PRO A 22 53.00 13.56 -20.91
C PRO A 22 52.92 12.20 -21.69
N ILE A 23 51.76 11.98 -22.36
CA ILE A 23 51.51 11.39 -23.70
C ILE A 23 52.26 10.11 -24.14
N ARG A 24 51.50 9.04 -24.45
CA ARG A 24 51.68 8.26 -25.69
C ARG A 24 50.43 7.49 -26.11
N GLU A 25 49.99 7.74 -27.34
CA GLU A 25 49.12 6.90 -28.15
C GLU A 25 49.80 5.56 -28.45
N GLU A 26 49.03 4.47 -28.56
CA GLU A 26 49.11 3.56 -29.70
C GLU A 26 47.92 2.58 -29.72
N THR A 27 47.33 2.51 -30.90
CA THR A 27 46.34 1.58 -31.45
C THR A 27 46.79 0.10 -31.38
N TYR A 28 45.87 -0.87 -31.33
CA TYR A 28 45.81 -2.00 -32.28
C TYR A 28 44.55 -2.88 -32.09
N ASP A 29 44.14 -3.39 -33.25
CA ASP A 29 43.00 -4.20 -33.61
C ASP A 29 42.87 -5.61 -32.97
N ASP A 30 41.61 -6.04 -32.84
CA ASP A 30 41.02 -7.29 -33.34
C ASP A 30 41.69 -8.64 -32.98
N GLN A 31 40.99 -9.49 -32.21
CA GLN A 31 40.72 -10.89 -32.60
C GLN A 31 39.80 -11.65 -31.63
N ARG A 32 38.62 -11.92 -32.20
CA ARG A 32 37.76 -13.09 -32.01
C ARG A 32 38.54 -14.39 -31.71
N SER A 33 38.20 -15.07 -30.61
CA SER A 33 38.30 -16.55 -30.54
C SER A 33 37.34 -17.12 -29.50
N GLU A 34 36.36 -17.84 -30.03
CA GLU A 34 35.51 -18.78 -29.30
C GLU A 34 36.36 -19.89 -28.69
N SER A 35 36.13 -20.22 -27.42
CA SER A 35 36.48 -21.54 -26.90
C SER A 35 35.41 -22.05 -25.95
N PHE A 36 34.59 -22.91 -26.54
CA PHE A 36 33.96 -24.09 -25.99
C PHE A 36 34.71 -24.69 -24.77
N ILE A 37 34.06 -24.77 -23.61
CA ILE A 37 34.29 -25.85 -22.63
C ILE A 37 32.93 -26.32 -22.11
N GLY A 38 32.57 -27.54 -22.52
CA GLY A 38 31.48 -28.31 -21.92
C GLY A 38 31.87 -28.80 -20.53
N GLY A 39 30.93 -28.70 -19.60
CA GLY A 39 31.04 -29.24 -18.25
C GLY A 39 29.80 -30.04 -17.89
N SER A 40 29.83 -31.34 -18.17
CA SER A 40 28.93 -32.33 -17.59
C SER A 40 29.12 -32.37 -16.07
N ARG A 41 28.05 -32.22 -15.28
CA ARG A 41 27.98 -32.68 -13.89
C ARG A 41 26.60 -33.22 -13.56
N GLU A 42 26.53 -34.54 -13.62
CA GLU A 42 26.11 -35.44 -12.54
C GLU A 42 24.99 -34.96 -11.61
N ASN A 43 23.82 -35.57 -11.79
CA ASN A 43 22.81 -35.76 -10.76
C ASN A 43 23.36 -36.67 -9.64
N PRO A 44 22.99 -36.40 -8.38
CA PRO A 44 22.71 -37.45 -7.43
C PRO A 44 21.21 -37.47 -7.09
N LEU A 45 20.63 -38.65 -7.34
CA LEU A 45 19.49 -39.20 -6.61
C LEU A 45 19.71 -38.97 -5.10
N VAL A 46 18.70 -38.42 -4.43
CA VAL A 46 18.48 -38.68 -3.01
C VAL A 46 17.01 -39.05 -2.84
N ASP A 47 16.81 -40.31 -2.49
CA ASP A 47 15.58 -40.90 -1.97
C ASP A 47 15.06 -40.08 -0.78
N VAL A 48 13.76 -39.78 -0.79
CA VAL A 48 13.04 -39.39 0.42
C VAL A 48 11.79 -40.25 0.53
N ASP A 49 11.80 -41.05 1.59
CA ASP A 49 10.77 -41.98 2.03
C ASP A 49 9.37 -41.34 2.11
N ILE A 50 8.43 -41.92 1.37
CA ILE A 50 7.00 -41.69 1.53
C ILE A 50 6.49 -42.68 2.59
N CYS A 51 6.38 -42.21 3.83
CA CYS A 51 5.65 -42.96 4.86
C CYS A 51 4.14 -42.85 4.64
N ASN A 52 3.54 -44.02 4.38
CA ASN A 52 2.13 -44.34 4.43
C ASN A 52 1.45 -43.89 5.73
N TRP A 53 0.33 -43.18 5.63
CA TRP A 53 -0.72 -43.19 6.65
C TRP A 53 -2.04 -43.67 6.03
N ARG A 54 -2.42 -44.91 6.37
CA ARG A 54 -3.72 -45.50 6.06
C ARG A 54 -4.45 -45.83 7.37
N HIS A 55 -5.70 -45.37 7.42
CA HIS A 55 -6.89 -45.92 8.10
C HIS A 55 -6.96 -45.86 9.63
N SER A 56 -8.00 -45.16 10.12
CA SER A 56 -9.19 -45.85 10.62
C SER A 56 -10.38 -44.89 10.71
N GLY A 57 -11.48 -45.27 10.07
CA GLY A 57 -12.79 -44.71 10.34
C GLY A 57 -13.47 -45.47 11.47
N VAL A 58 -14.23 -44.75 12.30
CA VAL A 58 -15.29 -45.33 13.14
C VAL A 58 -16.48 -44.39 13.07
N ALA A 59 -17.62 -44.95 12.69
CA ALA A 59 -18.93 -44.35 12.70
C ALA A 59 -19.76 -44.96 13.84
N ALA A 60 -20.48 -44.15 14.61
CA ALA A 60 -21.74 -44.47 15.34
C ALA A 60 -22.19 -43.23 16.14
N ARG A 61 -23.35 -42.63 15.82
CA ARG A 61 -24.70 -42.79 16.44
C ARG A 61 -24.94 -41.95 17.72
N THR A 62 -25.71 -40.86 17.51
CA THR A 62 -27.01 -40.47 18.12
C THR A 62 -27.38 -40.81 19.58
N GLU A 63 -28.16 -39.87 20.15
CA GLU A 63 -28.91 -39.85 21.44
C GLU A 63 -28.11 -39.20 22.58
N GLY A 64 -28.59 -38.23 23.37
CA GLY A 64 -29.93 -37.75 23.67
C GLY A 64 -30.05 -37.60 25.20
N LEU A 65 -30.58 -36.45 25.68
CA LEU A 65 -30.94 -36.10 27.07
C LEU A 65 -29.84 -35.50 27.98
N TYR A 66 -29.78 -34.16 27.96
CA TYR A 66 -29.31 -33.33 29.08
C TYR A 66 -30.50 -33.01 30.03
N LYS A 67 -30.31 -33.22 31.34
CA LYS A 67 -31.08 -32.56 32.43
C LYS A 67 -30.06 -31.74 33.25
N PRO A 68 -30.42 -30.54 33.76
CA PRO A 68 -29.49 -29.72 34.52
C PRO A 68 -29.54 -30.09 36.01
N THR A 69 -28.37 -30.39 36.59
CA THR A 69 -28.17 -30.51 38.05
C THR A 69 -27.64 -29.18 38.60
N LYS A 70 -28.17 -28.83 39.77
CA LYS A 70 -28.08 -27.54 40.44
C LYS A 70 -26.64 -27.12 40.79
N ALA A 71 -26.35 -25.83 40.65
CA ALA A 71 -25.13 -25.17 41.08
C ALA A 71 -24.94 -25.25 42.61
N VAL A 72 -23.78 -25.75 43.05
CA VAL A 72 -23.29 -25.60 44.43
C VAL A 72 -22.28 -24.46 44.44
N SER A 73 -22.66 -23.36 45.08
CA SER A 73 -21.81 -22.20 45.34
C SER A 73 -20.84 -22.52 46.48
N ILE A 74 -19.59 -22.86 46.16
CA ILE A 74 -18.51 -22.94 47.16
C ILE A 74 -17.74 -21.62 47.17
N ARG A 75 -17.87 -20.88 48.29
CA ARG A 75 -16.98 -19.78 48.65
C ARG A 75 -15.58 -20.36 48.92
N VAL A 76 -14.62 -20.04 48.05
CA VAL A 76 -13.19 -20.17 48.37
C VAL A 76 -12.67 -18.77 48.69
N ILE A 77 -12.65 -18.46 49.99
CA ILE A 77 -11.88 -17.36 50.54
C ILE A 77 -10.47 -17.90 50.79
N GLY A 78 -9.46 -17.27 50.19
CA GLY A 78 -8.08 -17.36 50.65
C GLY A 78 -7.10 -17.99 49.66
N ALA A 79 -6.55 -17.19 48.74
CA ALA A 79 -5.18 -17.33 48.21
C ALA A 79 -4.83 -16.22 47.18
N TYR A 80 -5.03 -14.94 47.51
CA TYR A 80 -4.60 -13.82 46.64
C TYR A 80 -3.83 -12.71 47.39
N GLY A 81 -3.21 -13.06 48.52
CA GLY A 81 -2.45 -12.10 49.34
C GLY A 81 -0.95 -11.96 49.02
N TYR A 82 -0.36 -12.86 48.24
CA TYR A 82 1.11 -12.95 48.12
C TYR A 82 1.72 -12.58 46.76
N LEU A 83 0.91 -12.26 45.75
CA LEU A 83 1.42 -11.90 44.41
C LEU A 83 1.41 -10.39 44.10
N LEU A 84 0.86 -9.55 44.98
CA LEU A 84 0.79 -8.10 44.77
C LEU A 84 1.94 -7.30 45.42
N GLN A 85 2.86 -7.95 46.13
CA GLN A 85 3.98 -7.25 46.80
C GLN A 85 5.30 -7.27 46.00
N SER A 86 5.35 -7.98 44.87
CA SER A 86 6.55 -8.10 44.03
C SER A 86 6.59 -7.11 42.85
N PHE A 87 5.53 -6.34 42.60
CA PHE A 87 5.46 -5.39 41.48
C PHE A 87 5.72 -3.93 41.86
N SER A 88 5.83 -3.60 43.15
CA SER A 88 5.96 -2.19 43.60
C SER A 88 7.40 -1.63 43.59
N SER A 89 8.40 -2.38 43.11
CA SER A 89 9.83 -1.98 43.24
C SER A 89 10.57 -1.77 41.91
N ALA A 90 9.86 -1.77 40.76
CA ALA A 90 10.48 -1.66 39.43
C ALA A 90 10.10 -0.39 38.63
N GLU A 91 9.48 0.61 39.27
CA GLU A 91 8.88 1.76 38.55
C GLU A 91 9.65 3.09 38.66
N SER A 92 10.95 3.03 39.00
CA SER A 92 11.80 4.24 39.08
C SER A 92 12.93 4.22 38.06
N LYS A 93 12.61 4.33 36.74
CA LYS A 93 13.53 4.76 35.66
C LYS A 93 12.89 4.76 34.26
N LEU A 94 11.70 5.32 34.10
CA LEU A 94 11.16 5.65 32.76
C LEU A 94 11.16 7.18 32.58
N PRO A 95 11.69 7.70 31.45
CA PRO A 95 11.60 9.11 31.15
C PRO A 95 10.12 9.52 31.04
N PRO A 96 9.75 10.75 31.47
CA PRO A 96 8.37 11.19 31.43
C PRO A 96 7.86 11.14 29.99
N LEU A 97 6.72 10.48 29.80
CA LEU A 97 5.98 10.47 28.54
C LEU A 97 5.71 11.93 28.12
N PRO A 98 5.96 12.28 26.85
CA PRO A 98 5.75 13.64 26.37
C PRO A 98 4.30 14.02 26.53
N ASP A 99 4.06 15.23 27.04
CA ASP A 99 2.73 15.78 27.26
C ASP A 99 1.92 15.69 25.94
N PRO A 100 0.80 14.94 25.92
CA PRO A 100 -0.01 14.76 24.73
C PRO A 100 -0.57 16.09 24.21
N VAL A 101 -0.74 17.09 25.08
CA VAL A 101 -1.20 18.44 24.70
C VAL A 101 -0.08 19.21 24.01
N ALA A 102 1.16 19.11 24.48
CA ALA A 102 2.32 19.72 23.83
C ALA A 102 2.61 19.07 22.46
N THR A 103 2.43 17.75 22.37
CA THR A 103 2.60 16.99 21.12
C THR A 103 1.52 17.35 20.10
N ALA A 104 0.25 17.44 20.54
CA ALA A 104 -0.85 17.88 19.68
C ALA A 104 -0.67 19.32 19.18
N ARG A 105 -0.17 20.24 20.03
CA ARG A 105 0.13 21.62 19.61
C ARG A 105 1.24 21.67 18.56
N ARG A 106 2.32 20.89 18.71
CA ARG A 106 3.39 20.83 17.71
C ARG A 106 2.90 20.30 16.37
N ILE A 107 2.04 19.27 16.38
CA ILE A 107 1.44 18.72 15.16
C ILE A 107 0.49 19.73 14.49
N ALA A 108 -0.24 20.52 15.28
CA ALA A 108 -1.10 21.57 14.75
C ALA A 108 -0.28 22.70 14.08
N THR A 109 0.80 23.16 14.72
CA THR A 109 1.67 24.21 14.16
C THR A 109 2.40 23.76 12.89
N THR A 110 2.90 22.51 12.84
CA THR A 110 3.56 22.01 11.62
C THR A 110 2.58 21.81 10.46
N ARG A 111 1.31 21.47 10.75
CA ARG A 111 0.26 21.39 9.74
C ARG A 111 -0.10 22.77 9.16
N GLU A 112 -0.12 23.81 9.99
CA GLU A 112 -0.38 25.19 9.55
C GLU A 112 0.77 25.74 8.69
N GLU A 113 2.03 25.50 9.08
CA GLU A 113 3.21 25.88 8.29
C GLU A 113 3.27 25.15 6.94
N LEU A 114 2.92 23.87 6.90
CA LEU A 114 2.85 23.11 5.65
C LEU A 114 1.75 23.63 4.72
N ASN A 115 0.57 23.96 5.26
CA ASN A 115 -0.53 24.53 4.48
C ASN A 115 -0.19 25.91 3.90
N LEU A 116 0.48 26.77 4.67
CA LEU A 116 0.97 28.06 4.19
C LEU A 116 2.02 27.89 3.08
N THR A 117 2.94 26.94 3.24
CA THR A 117 3.99 26.68 2.25
C THR A 117 3.42 26.08 0.95
N LEU A 118 2.41 25.22 1.05
CA LEU A 118 1.69 24.65 -0.09
C LEU A 118 0.84 25.70 -0.82
N GLY A 119 0.14 26.56 -0.06
CA GLY A 119 -0.62 27.69 -0.62
C GLY A 119 0.27 28.65 -1.41
N GLN A 120 1.44 29.01 -0.87
CA GLN A 120 2.40 29.87 -1.55
C GLN A 120 2.88 29.26 -2.88
N ARG A 121 3.26 27.97 -2.89
CA ARG A 121 3.70 27.27 -4.12
C ARG A 121 2.60 27.16 -5.16
N CYS A 122 1.34 26.98 -4.77
CA CYS A 122 0.21 26.99 -5.70
C CYS A 122 0.01 28.37 -6.34
N THR A 123 0.15 29.45 -5.57
CA THR A 123 0.01 30.81 -6.11
C THR A 123 1.16 31.20 -7.05
N ASP A 124 2.39 30.77 -6.76
CA ASP A 124 3.55 31.03 -7.62
C ASP A 124 3.48 30.21 -8.92
N ARG A 125 2.95 28.98 -8.86
CA ARG A 125 2.73 28.14 -10.06
C ARG A 125 1.61 28.69 -10.96
N GLN A 126 0.54 29.23 -10.39
CA GLN A 126 -0.52 29.90 -11.17
C GLN A 126 -0.02 31.19 -11.84
N LYS A 127 0.83 31.97 -11.18
CA LYS A 127 1.46 33.16 -11.78
C LYS A 127 2.46 32.82 -12.89
N GLY A 128 3.14 31.68 -12.79
CA GLY A 128 4.02 31.16 -13.85
C GLY A 128 3.24 30.77 -15.11
N ASN A 129 2.14 30.04 -14.97
CA ASN A 129 1.34 29.56 -16.11
C ASN A 129 0.66 30.70 -16.89
N HIS A 130 0.11 31.71 -16.19
CA HIS A 130 -0.52 32.84 -16.87
C HIS A 130 0.45 33.70 -17.69
N ARG A 131 1.76 33.64 -17.40
CA ARG A 131 2.79 34.37 -18.16
C ARG A 131 3.14 33.63 -19.46
N ILE A 132 3.13 32.30 -19.43
CA ILE A 132 3.44 31.45 -20.59
C ILE A 132 2.28 31.49 -21.61
N ASP A 133 1.04 31.47 -21.14
CA ASP A 133 -0.13 31.52 -22.04
C ASP A 133 -0.26 32.88 -22.76
N ALA A 134 0.15 33.98 -22.11
CA ALA A 134 0.14 35.31 -22.72
C ALA A 134 1.19 35.45 -23.84
N ASP A 135 2.39 34.86 -23.66
CA ASP A 135 3.45 34.87 -24.67
C ASP A 135 3.13 33.92 -25.84
N LEU A 136 2.42 32.81 -25.59
CA LEU A 136 1.99 31.87 -26.62
C LEU A 136 0.86 32.43 -27.50
N PHE A 137 -0.08 33.19 -26.91
CA PHE A 137 -1.18 33.83 -27.64
C PHE A 137 -0.67 34.96 -28.55
N ALA A 138 0.33 35.72 -28.10
CA ALA A 138 0.98 36.76 -28.91
C ALA A 138 1.78 36.18 -30.09
N ALA A 139 2.32 34.96 -29.98
CA ALA A 139 3.05 34.29 -31.05
C ALA A 139 2.12 33.67 -32.13
N MET A 140 0.89 33.29 -31.76
CA MET A 140 -0.08 32.71 -32.70
C MET A 140 -0.77 33.77 -33.59
N GLU A 141 -0.97 35.00 -33.11
CA GLU A 141 -1.60 36.06 -33.90
C GLU A 141 -0.69 36.62 -35.02
N SER A 142 0.63 36.41 -34.94
CA SER A 142 1.57 36.88 -35.98
C SER A 142 1.69 35.95 -37.20
N ASN A 143 1.12 34.74 -37.17
CA ASN A 143 1.33 33.71 -38.21
C ASN A 143 0.11 33.40 -39.09
N GLN A 144 -1.01 34.11 -38.92
CA GLN A 144 -2.26 33.79 -39.61
C GLN A 144 -2.53 34.57 -40.92
N GLU A 145 -1.60 35.42 -41.39
CA GLU A 145 -1.77 36.19 -42.64
C GLU A 145 -1.13 35.58 -43.91
N LYS A 146 -0.54 34.38 -43.85
CA LYS A 146 0.12 33.78 -45.03
C LYS A 146 -0.11 32.27 -45.17
N LYS A 147 -1.32 31.85 -45.54
CA LYS A 147 -1.53 30.62 -46.34
C LYS A 147 -3.02 30.41 -46.66
N SER A 148 -3.44 30.89 -47.81
CA SER A 148 -4.68 30.46 -48.45
C SER A 148 -4.44 30.39 -49.94
N MET A 149 -4.05 29.21 -50.45
CA MET A 149 -4.19 28.83 -51.86
C MET A 149 -3.89 27.33 -52.07
N SER A 150 -4.83 26.65 -52.77
CA SER A 150 -4.70 25.35 -53.47
C SER A 150 -4.69 24.07 -52.59
N LEU A 151 -5.27 22.92 -52.96
CA LEU A 151 -6.04 22.47 -54.13
C LEU A 151 -6.79 21.17 -53.72
N GLU A 152 -7.99 20.95 -54.28
CA GLU A 152 -8.70 19.66 -54.29
C GLU A 152 -8.03 18.66 -55.27
N GLN A 153 -8.10 17.35 -54.97
CA GLN A 153 -8.69 16.29 -55.83
C GLN A 153 -8.19 14.85 -55.53
N ASP A 154 -9.17 13.96 -55.43
CA ASP A 154 -9.26 12.60 -56.01
C ASP A 154 -8.27 11.47 -55.61
N SER A 155 -8.79 10.41 -55.00
CA SER A 155 -9.35 9.26 -55.76
C SER A 155 -9.41 7.97 -54.92
N ALA A 156 -10.56 7.30 -55.03
CA ALA A 156 -10.79 5.94 -54.58
C ALA A 156 -10.41 4.93 -55.68
N LYS A 157 -9.82 3.77 -55.33
CA LYS A 157 -9.98 2.53 -56.12
C LYS A 157 -9.55 1.26 -55.36
N SER A 158 -10.57 0.47 -55.04
CA SER A 158 -10.67 -1.01 -55.05
C SER A 158 -9.42 -1.88 -55.27
N LEU A 159 -9.35 -3.02 -54.56
CA LEU A 159 -9.48 -4.35 -55.19
C LEU A 159 -9.71 -5.47 -54.16
N SER A 160 -10.62 -6.37 -54.53
CA SER A 160 -11.06 -7.59 -53.88
C SER A 160 -10.75 -8.75 -54.81
N THR A 161 -10.22 -9.86 -54.29
CA THR A 161 -10.28 -11.19 -54.94
C THR A 161 -10.11 -12.32 -53.91
N ASN A 162 -11.16 -13.15 -53.79
CA ASN A 162 -11.22 -14.64 -53.80
C ASN A 162 -10.20 -15.47 -52.96
N SER A 163 -10.50 -16.66 -52.42
CA SER A 163 -11.70 -17.47 -52.16
C SER A 163 -11.22 -18.81 -51.55
N LYS A 164 -12.02 -19.39 -50.62
CA LYS A 164 -12.30 -20.85 -50.51
C LYS A 164 -11.24 -21.78 -49.90
N LEU A 165 -11.47 -22.18 -48.64
CA LEU A 165 -11.47 -23.59 -48.20
C LEU A 165 -12.21 -23.69 -46.86
N SER A 166 -13.20 -24.58 -46.83
CA SER A 166 -14.23 -24.69 -45.80
C SER A 166 -13.92 -25.80 -44.82
N ILE A 167 -13.83 -25.45 -43.54
CA ILE A 167 -14.03 -26.35 -42.40
C ILE A 167 -14.77 -25.49 -41.38
N ASP A 168 -16.03 -25.82 -41.11
CA ASP A 168 -16.96 -25.05 -40.28
C ASP A 168 -16.45 -24.97 -38.81
N PRO A 169 -15.96 -23.80 -38.34
CA PRO A 169 -15.62 -23.57 -36.93
C PRO A 169 -16.83 -23.02 -36.14
N GLU A 170 -17.96 -22.81 -36.81
CA GLU A 170 -19.03 -21.93 -36.34
C GLU A 170 -19.88 -22.57 -35.23
N SER A 171 -19.90 -23.90 -35.14
CA SER A 171 -20.60 -24.63 -34.06
C SER A 171 -19.88 -24.56 -32.71
N HIS A 172 -18.56 -24.34 -32.69
CA HIS A 172 -17.78 -24.31 -31.45
C HIS A 172 -17.71 -22.92 -30.80
N LEU A 173 -18.00 -21.87 -31.58
CA LEU A 173 -18.03 -20.48 -31.10
C LEU A 173 -19.42 -20.06 -30.63
N GLN A 174 -20.49 -20.65 -31.18
CA GLN A 174 -21.84 -20.44 -30.69
C GLN A 174 -22.07 -20.99 -29.27
N SER A 175 -21.42 -22.09 -28.89
CA SER A 175 -21.50 -22.62 -27.51
C SER A 175 -20.79 -21.74 -26.47
N LEU A 176 -19.92 -20.83 -26.92
CA LEU A 176 -19.18 -19.87 -26.10
C LEU A 176 -19.78 -18.46 -26.13
N GLY A 177 -20.97 -18.27 -26.72
CA GLY A 177 -21.67 -16.98 -26.75
C GLY A 177 -21.17 -15.97 -27.79
N PHE A 178 -20.43 -16.42 -28.81
CA PHE A 178 -19.97 -15.56 -29.91
C PHE A 178 -20.93 -15.61 -31.10
N THR A 179 -21.20 -14.45 -31.70
CA THR A 179 -21.83 -14.34 -33.01
C THR A 179 -20.80 -13.85 -34.02
N VAL A 180 -20.64 -14.53 -35.15
CA VAL A 180 -19.73 -14.12 -36.22
C VAL A 180 -20.51 -13.24 -37.20
N TYR A 181 -20.17 -11.95 -37.27
CA TYR A 181 -20.73 -11.03 -38.27
C TYR A 181 -19.58 -10.53 -39.14
N ASN A 182 -19.67 -10.73 -40.46
CA ASN A 182 -18.60 -10.43 -41.43
C ASN A 182 -17.24 -11.09 -41.12
N GLY A 183 -17.24 -12.36 -40.68
CA GLY A 183 -16.01 -13.12 -40.41
C GLY A 183 -15.23 -12.66 -39.16
N LYS A 184 -15.77 -11.74 -38.36
CA LYS A 184 -15.24 -11.37 -37.04
C LYS A 184 -16.17 -11.86 -35.94
N ALA A 185 -15.64 -12.68 -35.03
CA ALA A 185 -16.35 -13.08 -33.83
C ALA A 185 -16.57 -11.84 -32.94
N ARG A 186 -17.83 -11.58 -32.58
CA ARG A 186 -18.23 -10.55 -31.62
C ARG A 186 -18.99 -11.21 -30.48
N PHE A 187 -18.78 -10.71 -29.26
CA PHE A 187 -19.59 -11.10 -28.13
C PHE A 187 -21.04 -10.67 -28.37
N LYS A 188 -21.98 -11.59 -28.17
CA LYS A 188 -23.39 -11.25 -28.16
C LYS A 188 -23.66 -10.53 -26.83
N LEU A 189 -23.41 -9.22 -26.79
CA LEU A 189 -23.99 -8.38 -25.76
C LEU A 189 -25.49 -8.38 -26.04
N ASP A 190 -26.28 -8.94 -25.14
CA ASP A 190 -27.75 -8.88 -25.22
C ASP A 190 -28.16 -7.40 -25.28
N GLU A 191 -28.42 -6.92 -26.49
CA GLU A 191 -28.72 -5.52 -26.78
C GLU A 191 -30.21 -5.19 -26.57
N ASP A 192 -30.96 -6.07 -25.90
CA ASP A 192 -32.36 -5.86 -25.51
C ASP A 192 -32.64 -6.35 -24.07
N ALA A 193 -31.73 -6.11 -23.13
CA ALA A 193 -32.11 -6.08 -21.72
C ALA A 193 -32.92 -4.79 -21.47
N PRO A 194 -34.17 -4.85 -20.95
CA PRO A 194 -34.97 -3.66 -20.70
C PRO A 194 -34.21 -2.74 -19.75
N LEU A 195 -34.10 -1.47 -20.14
CA LEU A 195 -33.57 -0.37 -19.35
C LEU A 195 -34.19 -0.35 -17.94
N TYR A 196 -33.55 -1.02 -16.99
CA TYR A 196 -33.81 -0.89 -15.56
C TYR A 196 -32.77 0.06 -14.93
N CYS A 197 -32.61 1.24 -15.53
CA CYS A 197 -31.80 2.32 -14.98
C CYS A 197 -32.56 3.64 -15.11
N ASN A 198 -33.70 3.76 -14.40
CA ASN A 198 -34.36 5.05 -14.13
C ASN A 198 -35.24 4.94 -12.89
N SER A 199 -34.62 4.69 -11.72
CA SER A 199 -35.30 4.82 -10.43
C SER A 199 -34.30 5.17 -9.34
N ALA A 200 -33.77 6.39 -9.38
CA ALA A 200 -33.14 7.05 -8.25
C ALA A 200 -33.22 8.57 -8.39
N SER A 201 -34.45 9.13 -8.38
CA SER A 201 -34.69 10.56 -8.15
C SER A 201 -36.03 10.84 -7.48
N THR A 202 -36.60 9.88 -6.77
CA THR A 202 -37.78 10.13 -5.93
C THR A 202 -37.60 9.51 -4.56
N ASN A 203 -37.45 10.41 -3.58
CA ASN A 203 -37.69 10.25 -2.15
C ASN A 203 -38.50 9.01 -1.78
N PHE A 204 -37.88 8.01 -1.14
CA PHE A 204 -38.54 7.19 -0.13
C PHE A 204 -37.55 6.69 0.91
N CYS A 205 -37.73 7.20 2.13
CA CYS A 205 -37.25 6.64 3.38
C CYS A 205 -38.06 5.38 3.67
N ALA A 206 -37.44 4.21 3.59
CA ALA A 206 -37.78 3.06 4.42
C ALA A 206 -36.52 2.19 4.51
N VAL A 207 -35.85 2.35 5.64
CA VAL A 207 -34.66 1.65 6.06
C VAL A 207 -35.01 0.18 6.25
N ASP A 208 -34.39 -0.71 5.49
CA ASP A 208 -34.10 -2.08 5.95
C ASP A 208 -32.59 -2.16 6.16
N ALA A 209 -32.20 -2.43 7.40
CA ALA A 209 -30.94 -1.94 7.99
C ALA A 209 -29.77 -2.92 7.94
N ASP A 210 -29.84 -4.05 7.22
CA ASP A 210 -28.95 -5.18 7.53
C ASP A 210 -28.13 -5.77 6.36
N ASP A 211 -27.99 -5.07 5.23
CA ASP A 211 -27.04 -5.47 4.18
C ASP A 211 -26.28 -4.25 3.62
N THR A 212 -25.35 -3.73 4.43
CA THR A 212 -24.32 -2.78 3.99
C THR A 212 -23.28 -3.48 3.12
N LEU A 213 -23.63 -3.79 1.88
CA LEU A 213 -22.66 -3.99 0.81
C LEU A 213 -22.17 -2.62 0.35
N SER A 214 -21.04 -2.17 0.91
CA SER A 214 -20.32 -0.97 0.52
C SER A 214 -19.78 -1.13 -0.91
N PHE A 215 -20.62 -0.86 -1.92
CA PHE A 215 -20.18 -0.71 -3.30
C PHE A 215 -19.54 0.69 -3.44
N VAL A 216 -18.23 0.72 -3.69
CA VAL A 216 -17.50 1.97 -3.97
C VAL A 216 -17.97 2.48 -5.34
N VAL A 217 -18.98 3.34 -5.35
CA VAL A 217 -19.34 4.12 -6.52
C VAL A 217 -18.24 5.15 -6.71
N LEU A 218 -17.40 4.96 -7.73
CA LEU A 218 -16.54 6.05 -8.21
C LEU A 218 -17.46 7.21 -8.62
N GLY A 219 -17.39 8.31 -7.88
CA GLY A 219 -18.20 9.49 -8.16
C GLY A 219 -17.97 9.99 -9.59
N LYS A 220 -19.01 10.57 -10.21
CA LYS A 220 -18.98 11.13 -11.56
C LYS A 220 -17.73 11.97 -11.84
N ASP A 221 -17.34 12.77 -10.86
CA ASP A 221 -16.17 13.66 -10.93
C ASP A 221 -14.84 12.91 -11.14
N SER A 222 -14.71 11.69 -10.61
CA SER A 222 -13.53 10.85 -10.79
C SER A 222 -13.50 10.20 -12.17
N LEU A 223 -14.65 9.84 -12.73
CA LEU A 223 -14.76 9.29 -14.08
C LEU A 223 -14.47 10.38 -15.13
N ASP A 224 -15.04 11.57 -14.94
CA ASP A 224 -14.88 12.72 -15.82
C ASP A 224 -13.43 13.23 -15.83
N SER A 225 -12.74 13.19 -14.68
CA SER A 225 -11.31 13.54 -14.59
C SER A 225 -10.41 12.57 -15.38
N ILE A 226 -10.69 11.26 -15.31
CA ILE A 226 -9.95 10.25 -16.08
C ILE A 226 -10.21 10.42 -17.58
N GLN A 227 -11.46 10.70 -17.95
CA GLN A 227 -11.83 10.96 -19.35
C GLN A 227 -11.16 12.22 -19.90
N GLN A 228 -11.16 13.33 -19.15
CA GLN A 228 -10.50 14.58 -19.58
C GLN A 228 -8.99 14.41 -19.75
N LEU A 229 -8.31 13.72 -18.81
CA LEU A 229 -6.87 13.44 -18.91
C LEU A 229 -6.53 12.57 -20.14
N SER A 230 -7.42 11.63 -20.48
CA SER A 230 -7.25 10.75 -21.65
C SER A 230 -7.47 11.48 -22.97
N VAL A 231 -8.46 12.38 -23.02
CA VAL A 231 -8.82 13.14 -24.22
C VAL A 231 -7.79 14.24 -24.52
N ALA A 232 -7.24 14.90 -23.50
CA ALA A 232 -6.20 15.93 -23.68
C ALA A 232 -4.94 15.37 -24.38
N SER A 233 -4.51 14.16 -24.00
CA SER A 233 -3.35 13.48 -24.61
C SER A 233 -3.56 13.15 -26.10
N TYR A 234 -4.79 12.83 -26.52
CA TYR A 234 -5.08 12.46 -27.90
C TYR A 234 -4.97 13.64 -28.87
N VAL A 235 -5.43 14.82 -28.45
CA VAL A 235 -5.40 16.04 -29.28
C VAL A 235 -3.96 16.50 -29.54
N ASP A 236 -3.10 16.47 -28.53
CA ASP A 236 -1.69 16.83 -28.66
C ASP A 236 -0.93 15.90 -29.62
N ILE A 237 -1.21 14.59 -29.54
CA ILE A 237 -0.64 13.60 -30.45
C ILE A 237 -1.10 13.88 -31.88
N GLN A 238 -2.39 14.13 -32.08
CA GLN A 238 -2.95 14.43 -33.39
C GLN A 238 -2.33 15.69 -34.00
N GLN A 239 -2.22 16.77 -33.21
CA GLN A 239 -1.62 18.02 -33.66
C GLN A 239 -0.15 17.84 -34.04
N LYS A 240 0.62 17.07 -33.26
CA LYS A 240 2.03 16.77 -33.54
C LYS A 240 2.21 15.89 -34.78
N CYS A 241 1.31 14.93 -34.99
CA CYS A 241 1.28 14.13 -36.21
C CYS A 241 0.95 14.97 -37.46
N MET A 242 0.12 16.01 -37.33
CA MET A 242 -0.20 16.90 -38.45
C MET A 242 0.89 17.94 -38.73
N SER A 243 1.68 18.37 -37.73
CA SER A 243 2.75 19.35 -37.92
C SER A 243 4.02 18.80 -38.55
N THR A 244 4.15 17.47 -38.64
CA THR A 244 5.35 16.81 -39.18
C THR A 244 5.13 16.48 -40.66
N ASP A 245 5.86 17.14 -41.56
CA ASP A 245 5.78 16.84 -43.01
C ASP A 245 6.63 15.60 -43.35
N TYR A 246 6.01 14.43 -43.20
CA TYR A 246 6.63 13.14 -43.49
C TYR A 246 7.09 13.01 -44.94
N ASN A 247 6.44 13.68 -45.89
CA ASN A 247 6.82 13.59 -47.31
C ASN A 247 8.16 14.29 -47.55
N SER A 248 8.37 15.46 -46.95
CA SER A 248 9.66 16.16 -47.02
C SER A 248 10.78 15.35 -46.36
N MET A 249 10.50 14.68 -45.24
CA MET A 249 11.50 13.88 -44.53
C MET A 249 11.87 12.61 -45.32
N ILE A 250 10.89 11.90 -45.88
CA ILE A 250 11.10 10.70 -46.70
C ILE A 250 11.83 11.05 -48.01
N ALA A 251 11.53 12.19 -48.63
CA ALA A 251 12.20 12.63 -49.85
C ALA A 251 13.67 13.01 -49.64
N SER A 252 14.06 13.32 -48.40
CA SER A 252 15.45 13.66 -48.04
C SER A 252 16.34 12.45 -47.74
N TRP A 253 15.76 11.27 -47.54
CA TRP A 253 16.50 10.05 -47.21
C TRP A 253 16.98 9.34 -48.47
N ASP A 254 18.22 8.87 -48.44
CA ASP A 254 18.74 7.98 -49.48
C ASP A 254 18.18 6.54 -49.31
N SER A 255 18.29 5.72 -50.37
CA SER A 255 17.74 4.36 -50.33
C SER A 255 18.33 3.50 -49.21
N THR A 256 19.56 3.76 -48.77
CA THR A 256 20.21 3.00 -47.69
C THR A 256 19.69 3.43 -46.32
N GLU A 257 19.47 4.71 -46.11
CA GLU A 257 18.90 5.32 -44.91
C GLU A 257 17.44 4.90 -44.74
N VAL A 258 16.66 4.84 -45.83
CA VAL A 258 15.30 4.28 -45.82
C VAL A 258 15.30 2.82 -45.36
N HIS A 259 16.20 1.99 -45.88
CA HIS A 259 16.31 0.58 -45.46
C HIS A 259 16.74 0.45 -43.99
N HIS A 260 17.66 1.29 -43.54
CA HIS A 260 18.09 1.32 -42.15
C HIS A 260 16.93 1.69 -41.21
N LYS A 261 16.21 2.78 -41.51
CA LYS A 261 15.04 3.22 -40.74
C LYS A 261 13.91 2.21 -40.75
N LEU A 262 13.69 1.53 -41.88
CA LEU A 262 12.70 0.44 -41.95
C LEU A 262 13.08 -0.72 -41.02
N ASN A 263 14.36 -1.11 -40.97
CA ASN A 263 14.83 -2.15 -40.06
C ASN A 263 14.74 -1.73 -38.59
N GLU A 264 15.07 -0.48 -38.25
CA GLU A 264 14.87 0.06 -36.90
C GLU A 264 13.39 -0.01 -36.50
N LEU A 265 12.49 0.41 -37.38
CA LEU A 265 11.05 0.35 -37.13
C LEU A 265 10.53 -1.09 -36.98
N LEU A 266 11.05 -2.04 -37.76
CA LEU A 266 10.69 -3.46 -37.63
C LEU A 266 11.20 -4.05 -36.30
N GLN A 267 12.40 -3.68 -35.88
CA GLN A 267 12.97 -4.09 -34.60
C GLN A 267 12.19 -3.50 -33.43
N GLU A 268 11.86 -2.20 -33.49
CA GLU A 268 11.02 -1.54 -32.51
C GLU A 268 9.62 -2.17 -32.45
N ASN A 269 9.00 -2.48 -33.59
CA ASN A 269 7.71 -3.17 -33.63
C ASN A 269 7.76 -4.54 -32.94
N THR A 270 8.87 -5.27 -33.11
CA THR A 270 9.09 -6.56 -32.44
C THR A 270 9.25 -6.38 -30.93
N LYS A 271 9.99 -5.36 -30.49
CA LYS A 271 10.14 -5.01 -29.08
C LYS A 271 8.79 -4.60 -28.45
N LEU A 272 8.02 -3.75 -29.12
CA LEU A 272 6.69 -3.32 -28.67
C LEU A 272 5.72 -4.50 -28.58
N LYS A 273 5.75 -5.44 -29.53
CA LYS A 273 4.95 -6.68 -29.45
C LYS A 273 5.32 -7.54 -28.24
N GLU A 274 6.59 -7.70 -27.93
CA GLU A 274 7.04 -8.47 -26.76
C GLU A 274 6.69 -7.74 -25.46
N THR A 275 6.87 -6.42 -25.36
CA THR A 275 6.43 -5.62 -24.21
C THR A 275 4.93 -5.71 -24.00
N LEU A 276 4.13 -5.65 -25.06
CA LEU A 276 2.68 -5.82 -24.98
C LEU A 276 2.28 -7.22 -24.49
N LYS A 277 2.99 -8.26 -24.95
CA LYS A 277 2.78 -9.65 -24.50
C LYS A 277 3.13 -9.82 -23.02
N GLN A 278 4.23 -9.23 -22.56
CA GLN A 278 4.62 -9.22 -21.15
C GLN A 278 3.60 -8.46 -20.30
N ASN A 279 3.15 -7.29 -20.76
CA ASN A 279 2.12 -6.50 -20.08
C ASN A 279 0.80 -7.27 -19.97
N ASN A 280 0.35 -7.93 -21.04
CA ASN A 280 -0.83 -8.79 -21.03
C ASN A 280 -0.69 -9.95 -20.03
N THR A 281 0.49 -10.55 -19.92
CA THR A 281 0.75 -11.63 -18.96
C THR A 281 0.73 -11.12 -17.53
N ALA A 282 1.33 -9.94 -17.29
CA ALA A 282 1.31 -9.28 -15.98
C ALA A 282 -0.11 -8.88 -15.56
N MET A 283 -0.91 -8.28 -16.48
CA MET A 283 -2.31 -7.96 -16.23
C MET A 283 -3.14 -9.22 -15.93
N LYS A 284 -2.92 -10.32 -16.66
CA LYS A 284 -3.59 -11.59 -16.38
C LYS A 284 -3.22 -12.13 -15.00
N HIS A 285 -1.96 -12.00 -14.60
CA HIS A 285 -1.53 -12.39 -13.25
C HIS A 285 -2.19 -11.52 -12.17
N GLN A 286 -2.22 -10.20 -12.34
CA GLN A 286 -2.90 -9.28 -11.42
C GLN A 286 -4.41 -9.58 -11.33
N PHE A 287 -5.07 -9.86 -12.46
CA PHE A 287 -6.48 -10.24 -12.49
C PHE A 287 -6.73 -11.53 -11.71
N ASN A 288 -5.86 -12.53 -11.86
CA ASN A 288 -5.97 -13.78 -11.11
C ASN A 288 -5.78 -13.55 -9.60
N THR A 289 -4.82 -12.71 -9.19
CA THR A 289 -4.65 -12.34 -7.77
C THR A 289 -5.87 -11.60 -7.23
N LEU A 290 -6.48 -10.70 -8.01
CA LEU A 290 -7.70 -10.01 -7.61
C LEU A 290 -8.87 -11.01 -7.46
N ALA A 291 -8.98 -11.99 -8.36
CA ALA A 291 -9.99 -13.04 -8.26
C ALA A 291 -9.81 -13.91 -7.01
N THR A 292 -8.58 -14.30 -6.65
CA THR A 292 -8.34 -15.05 -5.41
C THR A 292 -8.68 -14.25 -4.16
N TRP A 293 -8.34 -12.95 -4.13
CA TRP A 293 -8.73 -12.06 -3.05
C TRP A 293 -10.25 -11.92 -2.92
N GLN A 294 -10.96 -11.81 -4.05
CA GLN A 294 -12.42 -11.77 -4.07
C GLN A 294 -13.03 -13.06 -3.50
N GLU A 295 -12.50 -14.23 -3.84
CA GLU A 295 -12.93 -15.51 -3.27
C GLU A 295 -12.68 -15.60 -1.76
N GLU A 296 -11.53 -15.13 -1.28
CA GLU A 296 -11.21 -15.11 0.15
C GLU A 296 -12.15 -14.18 0.94
N ILE A 297 -12.42 -12.98 0.42
CA ILE A 297 -13.39 -12.04 1.02
C ILE A 297 -14.79 -12.70 1.07
N MET A 298 -15.21 -13.36 -0.01
CA MET A 298 -16.49 -14.09 -0.02
C MET A 298 -16.52 -15.22 1.02
N LYS A 299 -15.44 -15.98 1.19
CA LYS A 299 -15.34 -17.02 2.23
C LYS A 299 -15.43 -16.44 3.65
N VAL A 300 -14.75 -15.32 3.91
CA VAL A 300 -14.82 -14.62 5.20
C VAL A 300 -16.23 -14.12 5.48
N HIS A 301 -16.89 -13.50 4.50
CA HIS A 301 -18.29 -13.06 4.62
C HIS A 301 -19.24 -14.23 4.90
N GLN A 302 -19.10 -15.36 4.19
CA GLN A 302 -19.89 -16.56 4.45
C GLN A 302 -19.66 -17.13 5.85
N ASN A 303 -18.41 -17.13 6.33
CA ASN A 303 -18.06 -17.56 7.68
C ASN A 303 -18.70 -16.65 8.74
N HIS A 304 -18.59 -15.33 8.57
CA HIS A 304 -19.26 -14.37 9.47
C HIS A 304 -20.77 -14.56 9.48
N LYS A 305 -21.40 -14.72 8.30
CA LYS A 305 -22.83 -15.00 8.18
C LYS A 305 -23.23 -16.27 8.92
N LYS A 306 -22.41 -17.33 8.85
CA LYS A 306 -22.61 -18.58 9.60
C LYS A 306 -22.50 -18.36 11.11
N LYS A 307 -21.44 -17.69 11.58
CA LYS A 307 -21.27 -17.36 13.02
C LYS A 307 -22.40 -16.50 13.57
N PHE A 308 -22.92 -15.57 12.78
CA PHE A 308 -24.09 -14.77 13.17
C PHE A 308 -25.35 -15.62 13.28
N ALA A 309 -25.56 -16.58 12.37
CA ALA A 309 -26.68 -17.52 12.47
C ALA A 309 -26.56 -18.41 13.73
N GLU A 310 -25.39 -18.98 14.00
CA GLU A 310 -25.11 -19.77 15.20
C GLU A 310 -25.33 -18.96 16.49
N THR A 311 -24.86 -17.70 16.51
CA THR A 311 -25.07 -16.79 17.65
C THR A 311 -26.55 -16.47 17.85
N ARG A 312 -27.30 -16.26 16.77
CA ARG A 312 -28.74 -16.00 16.80
C ARG A 312 -29.52 -17.22 17.32
N GLU A 313 -29.13 -18.43 16.93
CA GLU A 313 -29.68 -19.68 17.45
C GLU A 313 -29.40 -19.86 18.93
N LEU A 314 -28.17 -19.59 19.39
CA LEU A 314 -27.80 -19.64 20.81
C LEU A 314 -28.61 -18.64 21.64
N ILE A 315 -28.79 -17.41 21.18
CA ILE A 315 -29.63 -16.40 21.85
C ILE A 315 -31.08 -16.90 21.94
N ASN A 316 -31.61 -17.50 20.88
CA ASN A 316 -32.97 -18.05 20.88
C ASN A 316 -33.11 -19.23 21.85
N TYR A 317 -32.10 -20.11 21.92
CA TYR A 317 -32.05 -21.20 22.89
C TYR A 317 -32.06 -20.66 24.33
N LEU A 318 -31.20 -19.71 24.66
CA LEU A 318 -31.14 -19.08 25.98
C LEU A 318 -32.42 -18.33 26.34
N LYS A 319 -33.08 -17.69 25.37
CA LYS A 319 -34.40 -17.08 25.58
C LYS A 319 -35.47 -18.12 25.92
N LYS A 320 -35.49 -19.25 25.19
CA LYS A 320 -36.42 -20.35 25.45
C LYS A 320 -36.18 -20.96 26.84
N GLU A 321 -34.93 -21.23 27.18
CA GLU A 321 -34.54 -21.72 28.51
C GLU A 321 -34.94 -20.73 29.61
N ASN A 322 -34.68 -19.43 29.42
CA ASN A 322 -35.13 -18.39 30.37
C ASN A 322 -36.65 -18.34 30.53
N THR A 323 -37.42 -18.51 29.44
CA THR A 323 -38.89 -18.60 29.56
C THR A 323 -39.34 -19.85 30.29
N GLU A 324 -38.68 -21.00 30.05
CA GLU A 324 -38.99 -22.25 30.73
C GLU A 324 -38.65 -22.19 32.22
N LEU A 325 -37.48 -21.66 32.59
CA LEU A 325 -37.08 -21.43 33.97
C LEU A 325 -38.04 -20.47 34.67
N LYS A 326 -38.49 -19.41 33.98
CA LYS A 326 -39.49 -18.47 34.53
C LYS A 326 -40.84 -19.14 34.77
N VAL A 327 -41.28 -20.03 33.87
CA VAL A 327 -42.50 -20.84 34.05
C VAL A 327 -42.34 -21.82 35.21
N ARG A 328 -41.21 -22.53 35.30
CA ARG A 328 -40.92 -23.46 36.42
C ARG A 328 -40.93 -22.74 37.77
N LEU A 329 -40.24 -21.59 37.87
CA LEU A 329 -40.26 -20.77 39.09
C LEU A 329 -41.67 -20.31 39.45
N SER A 330 -42.45 -19.86 38.47
CA SER A 330 -43.84 -19.45 38.71
C SER A 330 -44.69 -20.63 39.19
N SER A 331 -44.51 -21.82 38.61
CA SER A 331 -45.22 -23.03 39.03
C SER A 331 -44.84 -23.50 40.44
N GLU A 332 -43.55 -23.44 40.79
CA GLU A 332 -43.02 -23.86 42.09
C GLU A 332 -43.49 -22.90 43.20
N ILE A 333 -43.55 -21.60 42.90
CA ILE A 333 -44.15 -20.58 43.77
C ILE A 333 -45.64 -20.86 43.96
N THR A 334 -46.40 -21.16 42.90
CA THR A 334 -47.84 -21.46 43.04
C THR A 334 -48.10 -22.76 43.81
N SER A 335 -47.29 -23.81 43.64
CA SER A 335 -47.43 -25.05 44.42
C SER A 335 -47.09 -24.85 45.90
N HIS A 336 -46.16 -23.96 46.22
CA HIS A 336 -45.88 -23.59 47.61
C HIS A 336 -46.92 -22.65 48.22
N THR A 337 -47.61 -21.86 47.39
CA THR A 337 -48.68 -20.98 47.87
C THR A 337 -49.95 -21.79 48.17
N GLU A 338 -50.29 -22.81 47.37
CA GLU A 338 -51.45 -23.69 47.62
C GLU A 338 -51.28 -24.63 48.83
N MET A 339 -50.04 -24.91 49.26
CA MET A 339 -49.73 -25.65 50.49
C MET A 339 -49.34 -24.73 51.67
N GLY A 340 -49.36 -23.40 51.47
CA GLY A 340 -48.74 -22.42 52.38
C GLY A 340 -49.52 -21.12 52.58
N TYR A 341 -50.84 -21.13 52.40
CA TYR A 341 -51.72 -19.97 52.63
C TYR A 341 -51.92 -19.57 54.12
N GLU A 342 -50.91 -19.79 54.97
CA GLU A 342 -50.83 -19.12 56.29
C GLU A 342 -49.49 -18.42 56.57
N ILE A 343 -48.46 -18.50 55.71
CA ILE A 343 -47.10 -18.09 56.12
C ILE A 343 -46.49 -16.93 55.29
N ILE A 344 -47.07 -16.53 54.16
CA ILE A 344 -46.41 -15.55 53.24
C ILE A 344 -47.22 -14.26 53.04
N ASP A 345 -47.79 -13.69 54.11
CA ASP A 345 -48.20 -12.27 54.15
C ASP A 345 -47.36 -11.44 55.16
N VAL A 346 -46.25 -12.00 55.65
CA VAL A 346 -45.39 -11.38 56.68
C VAL A 346 -44.00 -10.99 56.17
N SER A 347 -43.62 -11.36 54.93
CA SER A 347 -42.25 -11.19 54.44
C SER A 347 -41.89 -9.77 53.99
N ASP A 348 -42.84 -8.92 53.60
CA ASP A 348 -42.52 -7.59 53.06
C ASP A 348 -42.22 -6.53 54.14
N GLN A 349 -42.28 -6.89 55.44
CA GLN A 349 -41.84 -6.01 56.55
C GLN A 349 -40.46 -6.37 57.15
N GLN A 350 -39.77 -7.40 56.65
CA GLN A 350 -38.68 -8.06 57.41
C GLN A 350 -37.23 -7.66 57.04
N ASN A 351 -37.02 -6.50 56.41
CA ASN A 351 -35.67 -6.00 56.12
C ASN A 351 -35.18 -4.86 57.04
N ASN A 352 -35.97 -4.40 58.01
CA ASN A 352 -35.55 -3.35 58.97
C ASN A 352 -35.49 -3.77 60.45
N VAL A 353 -35.68 -5.05 60.80
CA VAL A 353 -35.76 -5.51 62.21
C VAL A 353 -34.84 -6.70 62.51
N LYS A 354 -33.68 -6.79 61.86
CA LYS A 354 -32.74 -7.91 62.06
C LYS A 354 -31.76 -7.75 63.23
N GLU A 355 -31.79 -6.65 63.98
CA GLU A 355 -30.90 -6.47 65.14
C GLU A 355 -31.57 -6.67 66.51
N ASN A 356 -32.90 -6.83 66.58
CA ASN A 356 -33.62 -6.80 67.88
C ASN A 356 -34.49 -8.04 68.20
N LYS A 357 -34.26 -9.18 67.53
CA LYS A 357 -35.09 -10.40 67.69
C LYS A 357 -34.33 -11.70 67.89
N MET A 358 -33.01 -11.67 68.19
CA MET A 358 -32.32 -12.85 68.71
C MET A 358 -32.63 -13.12 70.19
N SER A 359 -33.17 -12.13 70.92
CA SER A 359 -33.47 -12.27 72.36
C SER A 359 -34.84 -12.89 72.67
N ASN A 360 -35.75 -13.03 71.69
CA ASN A 360 -37.14 -13.48 71.94
C ASN A 360 -37.45 -14.91 71.47
N LEU A 361 -36.53 -15.58 70.76
CA LEU A 361 -36.75 -16.96 70.27
C LEU A 361 -36.28 -18.04 71.26
N GLU A 362 -35.42 -17.68 72.22
CA GLU A 362 -35.06 -18.55 73.36
C GLU A 362 -36.19 -18.64 74.41
N GLU A 363 -37.05 -17.61 74.48
CA GLU A 363 -38.12 -17.51 75.48
C GLU A 363 -39.41 -18.25 75.06
N GLY A 364 -39.62 -18.45 73.74
CA GLY A 364 -40.79 -19.15 73.20
C GLY A 364 -40.71 -20.68 73.28
N LEU A 365 -39.54 -21.25 73.00
CA LEU A 365 -39.31 -22.70 73.11
C LEU A 365 -39.27 -23.18 74.57
N SER A 366 -38.82 -22.32 75.48
CA SER A 366 -38.85 -22.60 76.93
C SER A 366 -40.27 -22.60 77.51
N LYS A 367 -41.22 -21.86 76.91
CA LYS A 367 -42.60 -21.76 77.39
C LYS A 367 -43.50 -22.92 76.94
N SER A 368 -43.30 -23.42 75.73
CA SER A 368 -44.07 -24.56 75.20
C SER A 368 -43.72 -25.87 75.91
N VAL A 369 -42.44 -26.08 76.23
CA VAL A 369 -41.98 -27.28 76.95
C VAL A 369 -42.38 -27.24 78.43
N LEU A 370 -42.51 -26.06 79.04
CA LEU A 370 -43.02 -25.92 80.41
C LEU A 370 -44.54 -26.18 80.53
N CYS A 371 -45.35 -25.82 79.52
CA CYS A 371 -46.79 -26.06 79.56
C CYS A 371 -47.19 -27.53 79.37
N GLU A 372 -46.44 -28.33 78.60
CA GLU A 372 -46.72 -29.77 78.45
C GLU A 372 -46.25 -30.61 79.65
N LEU A 373 -45.19 -30.19 80.35
CA LEU A 373 -44.75 -30.85 81.59
C LEU A 373 -45.65 -30.51 82.81
N GLU A 374 -46.31 -29.36 82.81
CA GLU A 374 -47.25 -28.96 83.86
C GLU A 374 -48.63 -29.65 83.72
N GLY A 375 -49.02 -30.06 82.50
CA GLY A 375 -50.23 -30.86 82.27
C GLY A 375 -50.13 -32.30 82.80
N VAL A 376 -48.95 -32.93 82.68
CA VAL A 376 -48.76 -34.35 83.09
C VAL A 376 -48.51 -34.49 84.60
N LEU A 377 -48.09 -33.43 85.29
CA LEU A 377 -47.91 -33.41 86.74
C LEU A 377 -49.18 -33.06 87.52
N ASN A 378 -50.20 -32.43 86.88
CA ASN A 378 -51.41 -31.97 87.55
C ASN A 378 -52.60 -32.95 87.48
N GLU A 379 -52.55 -33.99 86.62
CA GLU A 379 -53.60 -35.04 86.58
C GLU A 379 -53.33 -36.25 87.49
N ASN A 380 -52.15 -36.34 88.12
CA ASN A 380 -51.79 -37.44 89.03
C ASN A 380 -51.92 -37.11 90.53
N THR A 381 -52.58 -36.00 90.91
CA THR A 381 -52.73 -35.60 92.32
C THR A 381 -54.17 -35.40 92.83
N GLU A 382 -55.21 -35.69 92.03
CA GLU A 382 -56.62 -35.53 92.45
C GLU A 382 -57.51 -36.79 92.39
N GLU A 383 -56.93 -38.01 92.33
CA GLU A 383 -57.70 -39.26 92.44
C GLU A 383 -57.19 -40.17 93.55
N ASN A 384 -56.88 -39.59 94.71
CA ASN A 384 -56.55 -40.40 95.90
C ASN A 384 -56.93 -39.70 97.21
N ALA A 385 -58.21 -39.35 97.38
CA ALA A 385 -58.79 -39.15 98.71
C ALA A 385 -60.32 -39.09 98.63
N ARG A 386 -60.96 -40.10 99.23
CA ARG A 386 -62.32 -40.13 99.85
C ARG A 386 -63.26 -41.17 99.24
N LYS A 387 -63.27 -42.36 99.85
CA LYS A 387 -64.48 -42.86 100.54
C LYS A 387 -64.10 -44.06 101.40
N GLU A 388 -63.64 -43.73 102.59
CA GLU A 388 -63.71 -44.61 103.75
C GLU A 388 -65.11 -44.49 104.38
N THR A 389 -65.51 -45.59 105.03
CA THR A 389 -66.40 -45.72 106.20
C THR A 389 -67.87 -46.18 106.08
N ILE A 390 -68.04 -47.44 106.55
CA ILE A 390 -69.07 -48.02 107.45
C ILE A 390 -70.27 -48.72 106.78
N SER A 391 -70.34 -50.05 106.86
CA SER A 391 -70.88 -50.74 108.05
C SER A 391 -70.72 -52.25 107.97
N SER A 392 -70.28 -52.82 109.07
CA SER A 392 -70.19 -54.25 109.37
C SER A 392 -71.55 -54.95 109.38
N GLU A 393 -71.47 -56.28 109.24
CA GLU A 393 -72.42 -57.28 109.76
C GLU A 393 -73.31 -57.99 108.73
N SER A 394 -72.70 -58.79 107.84
CA SER A 394 -73.33 -60.03 107.36
C SER A 394 -72.34 -61.02 106.70
N LEU A 395 -72.06 -62.11 107.42
CA LEU A 395 -71.89 -63.47 106.90
C LEU A 395 -70.78 -63.79 105.85
N ARG A 396 -69.55 -63.95 106.35
CA ARG A 396 -68.83 -65.25 106.58
C ARG A 396 -69.02 -66.46 105.62
N LYS A 397 -69.41 -66.28 104.36
CA LYS A 397 -69.45 -67.35 103.32
C LYS A 397 -68.96 -66.91 101.92
N ILE A 398 -68.31 -65.76 101.81
CA ILE A 398 -67.86 -65.17 100.53
C ILE A 398 -66.32 -65.21 100.37
N VAL A 399 -65.57 -65.54 101.43
CA VAL A 399 -64.10 -65.47 101.44
C VAL A 399 -63.43 -66.45 100.47
N ASP A 400 -64.01 -67.63 100.24
CA ASP A 400 -63.40 -68.62 99.33
C ASP A 400 -63.85 -68.44 97.86
N SER A 401 -64.82 -67.57 97.58
CA SER A 401 -65.32 -67.28 96.22
C SER A 401 -64.93 -65.90 95.69
N GLU A 402 -64.55 -64.96 96.57
CA GLU A 402 -63.95 -63.68 96.19
C GLU A 402 -62.45 -63.80 95.91
N GLU A 403 -61.68 -64.61 96.65
CA GLU A 403 -60.27 -64.90 96.32
C GLU A 403 -60.13 -65.52 94.93
N GLN A 404 -61.06 -66.41 94.54
CA GLN A 404 -61.05 -67.04 93.21
C GLN A 404 -61.49 -66.09 92.07
N ASN A 405 -62.28 -65.05 92.38
CA ASN A 405 -62.69 -64.03 91.41
C ASN A 405 -61.70 -62.87 91.29
N THR A 406 -60.99 -62.49 92.38
CA THR A 406 -59.92 -61.50 92.34
C THR A 406 -58.69 -62.04 91.63
N ASP A 407 -58.30 -63.30 91.88
CA ASP A 407 -57.18 -63.94 91.17
C ASP A 407 -57.49 -64.13 89.68
N LYS A 408 -58.72 -64.48 89.33
CA LYS A 408 -59.13 -64.60 87.92
C LYS A 408 -59.13 -63.25 87.21
N ARG A 409 -59.49 -62.17 87.90
CA ARG A 409 -59.47 -60.79 87.37
C ARG A 409 -58.04 -60.27 87.21
N LEU A 410 -57.17 -60.53 88.19
CA LEU A 410 -55.73 -60.22 88.12
C LEU A 410 -55.03 -60.98 86.99
N LEU A 411 -55.30 -62.28 86.85
CA LEU A 411 -54.77 -63.09 85.74
C LEU A 411 -55.23 -62.60 84.36
N GLU A 412 -56.44 -62.03 84.26
CA GLU A 412 -56.97 -61.49 83.01
C GLU A 412 -56.41 -60.10 82.68
N GLU A 413 -56.12 -59.28 83.69
CA GLU A 413 -55.39 -58.02 83.56
C GLU A 413 -53.90 -58.26 83.21
N GLU A 414 -53.25 -59.23 83.85
CA GLU A 414 -51.90 -59.69 83.47
C GLU A 414 -51.87 -60.20 82.04
N ARG A 415 -52.88 -60.96 81.61
CA ARG A 415 -52.98 -61.46 80.23
C ARG A 415 -53.16 -60.33 79.22
N LYS A 416 -53.94 -59.27 79.55
CA LYS A 416 -54.07 -58.06 78.73
C LYS A 416 -52.76 -57.28 78.66
N TYR A 417 -52.06 -57.14 79.78
CA TYR A 417 -50.76 -56.46 79.84
C TYR A 417 -49.69 -57.19 79.04
N VAL A 418 -49.62 -58.52 79.16
CA VAL A 418 -48.73 -59.37 78.36
C VAL A 418 -49.09 -59.28 76.86
N SER A 419 -50.38 -59.27 76.51
CA SER A 419 -50.81 -59.06 75.13
C SER A 419 -50.41 -57.68 74.58
N PHE A 420 -50.50 -56.63 75.39
CA PHE A 420 -50.09 -55.28 75.01
C PHE A 420 -48.57 -55.18 74.83
N LEU A 421 -47.78 -55.73 75.77
CA LEU A 421 -46.33 -55.83 75.65
C LEU A 421 -45.91 -56.64 74.42
N SER A 422 -46.65 -57.70 74.08
CA SER A 422 -46.41 -58.48 72.86
C SER A 422 -46.71 -57.69 71.58
N LEU A 423 -47.70 -56.79 71.60
CA LEU A 423 -47.99 -55.92 70.46
C LEU A 423 -46.90 -54.85 70.31
N LEU A 424 -46.50 -54.22 71.42
CA LEU A 424 -45.45 -53.21 71.44
C LEU A 424 -44.09 -53.79 71.02
N SER A 425 -43.77 -55.01 71.45
CA SER A 425 -42.54 -55.67 71.00
C SER A 425 -42.58 -55.99 69.50
N ALA A 426 -43.74 -56.35 68.97
CA ALA A 426 -43.93 -56.56 67.53
C ALA A 426 -43.77 -55.25 66.73
N THR A 427 -44.34 -54.13 67.19
CA THR A 427 -44.18 -52.83 66.52
C THR A 427 -42.73 -52.34 66.55
N LEU A 428 -42.03 -52.51 67.68
CA LEU A 428 -40.61 -52.16 67.80
C LEU A 428 -39.72 -52.99 66.87
N GLU A 429 -40.02 -54.29 66.71
CA GLU A 429 -39.28 -55.14 65.78
C GLU A 429 -39.53 -54.75 64.32
N GLU A 430 -40.74 -54.27 63.98
CA GLU A 430 -41.05 -53.73 62.65
C GLU A 430 -40.35 -52.39 62.39
N GLU A 431 -40.33 -51.48 63.37
CA GLU A 431 -39.57 -50.23 63.29
C GLU A 431 -38.07 -50.48 63.13
N LYS A 432 -37.51 -51.42 63.89
CA LYS A 432 -36.10 -51.82 63.77
C LYS A 432 -35.78 -52.36 62.37
N LYS A 433 -36.67 -53.17 61.79
CA LYS A 433 -36.54 -53.64 60.40
C LYS A 433 -36.64 -52.49 59.40
N SER A 434 -37.55 -51.55 59.61
CA SER A 434 -37.69 -50.34 58.79
C SER A 434 -36.42 -49.48 58.83
N LEU A 435 -35.87 -49.23 60.02
CA LEU A 435 -34.62 -48.48 60.22
C LEU A 435 -33.42 -49.18 59.58
N GLU A 436 -33.32 -50.51 59.69
CA GLU A 436 -32.26 -51.27 59.03
C GLU A 436 -32.37 -51.21 57.50
N ASN A 437 -33.59 -51.19 56.96
CA ASN A 437 -33.82 -50.99 55.52
C ASN A 437 -33.42 -49.58 55.09
N GLN A 438 -33.80 -48.54 55.85
CA GLN A 438 -33.41 -47.16 55.58
C GLN A 438 -31.89 -46.99 55.59
N LYS A 439 -31.20 -47.60 56.55
CA LYS A 439 -29.74 -47.60 56.63
C LYS A 439 -29.09 -48.18 55.37
N LYS A 440 -29.60 -49.30 54.86
CA LYS A 440 -29.11 -49.90 53.61
C LYS A 440 -29.36 -49.02 52.39
N VAL A 441 -30.50 -48.34 52.32
CA VAL A 441 -30.78 -47.38 51.25
C VAL A 441 -29.78 -46.23 51.28
N ILE A 442 -29.53 -45.64 52.46
CA ILE A 442 -28.55 -44.55 52.63
C ILE A 442 -27.13 -45.02 52.27
N GLU A 443 -26.74 -46.24 52.61
CA GLU A 443 -25.43 -46.80 52.27
C GLU A 443 -25.23 -46.93 50.75
N VAL A 444 -26.27 -47.38 50.03
CA VAL A 444 -26.25 -47.45 48.56
C VAL A 444 -26.20 -46.06 47.94
N GLU A 445 -26.99 -45.10 48.45
CA GLU A 445 -26.97 -43.71 47.99
C GLU A 445 -25.61 -43.05 48.22
N TYR A 446 -24.98 -43.28 49.37
CA TYR A 446 -23.63 -42.80 49.67
C TYR A 446 -22.60 -43.35 48.68
N LYS A 447 -22.68 -44.65 48.36
CA LYS A 447 -21.81 -45.27 47.36
C LYS A 447 -22.02 -44.65 45.98
N HIS A 448 -23.27 -44.51 45.53
CA HIS A 448 -23.58 -43.87 44.24
C HIS A 448 -23.10 -42.41 44.18
N LEU A 449 -23.21 -41.66 45.28
CA LEU A 449 -22.71 -40.29 45.36
C LEU A 449 -21.17 -40.24 45.24
N ASN A 450 -20.47 -41.20 45.84
CA ASN A 450 -19.02 -41.28 45.72
C ASN A 450 -18.58 -41.68 44.30
N ASP A 451 -19.25 -42.65 43.68
CA ASP A 451 -18.99 -43.05 42.29
C ASP A 451 -19.24 -41.87 41.32
N ALA A 452 -20.30 -41.09 41.54
CA ALA A 452 -20.59 -39.88 40.77
C ALA A 452 -19.50 -38.79 40.96
N LYS A 453 -18.99 -38.63 42.19
CA LYS A 453 -17.89 -37.71 42.48
C LYS A 453 -16.60 -38.09 41.75
N ASP A 454 -16.26 -39.37 41.73
CA ASP A 454 -15.07 -39.88 41.05
C ASP A 454 -15.18 -39.70 39.52
N LEU A 455 -16.36 -39.92 38.95
CA LEU A 455 -16.64 -39.65 37.53
C LEU A 455 -16.48 -38.16 37.18
N LEU A 456 -17.05 -37.25 37.99
CA LEU A 456 -16.89 -35.81 37.77
C LEU A 456 -15.44 -35.36 37.90
N GLN A 457 -14.67 -35.98 38.79
CA GLN A 457 -13.24 -35.70 38.92
C GLN A 457 -12.45 -36.16 37.68
N GLN A 458 -12.80 -37.30 37.10
CA GLN A 458 -12.22 -37.79 35.85
C GLN A 458 -12.56 -36.87 34.66
N GLU A 459 -13.82 -36.44 34.54
CA GLU A 459 -14.25 -35.50 33.51
C GLU A 459 -13.51 -34.16 33.61
N ARG A 460 -13.32 -33.64 34.84
CA ARG A 460 -12.54 -32.43 35.07
C ARG A 460 -11.10 -32.56 34.58
N LEU A 461 -10.45 -33.70 34.80
CA LEU A 461 -9.09 -33.96 34.30
C LEU A 461 -9.06 -34.04 32.77
N SER A 462 -10.03 -34.76 32.17
CA SER A 462 -10.16 -34.86 30.71
C SER A 462 -10.35 -33.49 30.04
N LEU A 463 -11.22 -32.65 30.60
CA LEU A 463 -11.44 -31.29 30.10
C LEU A 463 -10.21 -30.39 30.27
N GLN A 464 -9.42 -30.60 31.33
CA GLN A 464 -8.18 -29.87 31.54
C GLN A 464 -7.11 -30.26 30.50
N GLU A 465 -7.02 -31.54 30.15
CA GLU A 465 -6.13 -32.04 29.09
C GLU A 465 -6.56 -31.54 27.70
N GLU A 466 -7.86 -31.56 27.40
CA GLU A 466 -8.41 -31.00 26.16
C GLU A 466 -8.12 -29.51 26.04
N LYS A 467 -8.33 -28.75 27.13
CA LYS A 467 -7.99 -27.32 27.17
C LYS A 467 -6.51 -27.08 26.90
N ALA A 468 -5.61 -27.84 27.54
CA ALA A 468 -4.17 -27.71 27.32
C ALA A 468 -3.77 -28.02 25.87
N SER A 469 -4.41 -29.01 25.25
CA SER A 469 -4.22 -29.36 23.83
C SER A 469 -4.69 -28.23 22.90
N LEU A 470 -5.86 -27.64 23.17
CA LEU A 470 -6.38 -26.49 22.42
C LEU A 470 -5.47 -25.26 22.56
N ASP A 471 -4.96 -24.99 23.76
CA ASP A 471 -4.02 -23.89 24.01
C ASP A 471 -2.71 -24.11 23.23
N GLN A 472 -2.18 -25.34 23.21
CA GLN A 472 -1.00 -25.70 22.42
C GLN A 472 -1.26 -25.54 20.92
N GLN A 473 -2.40 -26.00 20.42
CA GLN A 473 -2.78 -25.87 19.02
C GLN A 473 -2.90 -24.39 18.61
N SER A 474 -3.52 -23.56 19.46
CA SER A 474 -3.63 -22.12 19.25
C SER A 474 -2.25 -21.46 19.12
N GLN A 475 -1.32 -21.81 20.00
CA GLN A 475 0.05 -21.30 19.95
C GLN A 475 0.77 -21.67 18.66
N LEU A 476 0.63 -22.92 18.19
CA LEU A 476 1.23 -23.37 16.93
C LEU A 476 0.70 -22.61 15.71
N TYR A 477 -0.61 -22.33 15.67
CA TYR A 477 -1.19 -21.51 14.62
C TYR A 477 -0.70 -20.07 14.67
N GLU A 478 -0.61 -19.48 15.86
CA GLU A 478 -0.13 -18.13 16.06
C GLU A 478 1.35 -17.99 15.62
N THR A 479 2.21 -18.95 16.01
CA THR A 479 3.62 -18.96 15.60
C THR A 479 3.77 -19.13 14.10
N HIS A 480 3.06 -20.09 13.49
CA HIS A 480 3.13 -20.33 12.04
C HIS A 480 2.67 -19.10 11.24
N TYR A 481 1.59 -18.46 11.67
CA TYR A 481 1.08 -17.24 11.03
C TYR A 481 2.09 -16.09 11.15
N LYS A 482 2.67 -15.91 12.34
CA LYS A 482 3.70 -14.89 12.57
C LYS A 482 4.95 -15.12 11.70
N GLU A 483 5.45 -16.35 11.63
CA GLU A 483 6.60 -16.72 10.80
C GLU A 483 6.33 -16.49 9.31
N THR A 484 5.12 -16.82 8.84
CA THR A 484 4.70 -16.59 7.46
C THR A 484 4.69 -15.10 7.13
N LEU A 485 4.08 -14.27 7.99
CA LEU A 485 4.06 -12.82 7.82
C LEU A 485 5.46 -12.20 7.86
N GLU A 486 6.33 -12.68 8.74
CA GLU A 486 7.71 -12.21 8.84
C GLU A 486 8.52 -12.58 7.59
N ALA A 487 8.33 -13.78 7.04
CA ALA A 487 8.94 -14.19 5.78
C ALA A 487 8.46 -13.34 4.60
N GLU A 488 7.17 -13.00 4.52
CA GLU A 488 6.64 -12.10 3.49
C GLU A 488 7.19 -10.68 3.63
N ARG A 489 7.23 -10.16 4.87
CA ARG A 489 7.85 -8.86 5.15
C ARG A 489 9.30 -8.82 4.66
N ASN A 490 10.09 -9.84 5.00
CA ASN A 490 11.50 -9.92 4.57
C ASN A 490 11.64 -10.00 3.04
N LYS A 491 10.73 -10.70 2.35
CA LYS A 491 10.70 -10.72 0.87
C LYS A 491 10.43 -9.33 0.29
N PHE A 492 9.51 -8.58 0.88
CA PHE A 492 9.22 -7.20 0.44
C PHE A 492 10.37 -6.25 0.74
N GLU A 493 11.04 -6.42 1.87
CA GLU A 493 12.22 -5.63 2.25
C GLU A 493 13.38 -5.82 1.27
N VAL A 494 13.67 -7.06 0.86
CA VAL A 494 14.67 -7.34 -0.19
C VAL A 494 14.29 -6.66 -1.51
N LYS A 495 13.05 -6.83 -1.99
CA LYS A 495 12.58 -6.18 -3.23
C LYS A 495 12.64 -4.65 -3.17
N TYR A 496 12.34 -4.07 -2.01
CA TYR A 496 12.43 -2.62 -1.80
C TYR A 496 13.89 -2.15 -1.90
N ASN A 497 14.82 -2.87 -1.27
CA ASN A 497 16.24 -2.54 -1.34
C ASN A 497 16.78 -2.68 -2.77
N ASP A 498 16.39 -3.73 -3.50
CA ASP A 498 16.76 -3.91 -4.91
C ASP A 498 16.30 -2.70 -5.76
N LEU A 499 15.04 -2.28 -5.60
CA LEU A 499 14.50 -1.12 -6.33
C LEU A 499 15.22 0.18 -5.96
N VAL A 500 15.58 0.36 -4.69
CA VAL A 500 16.38 1.51 -4.23
C VAL A 500 17.77 1.51 -4.89
N THR A 501 18.41 0.35 -5.02
CA THR A 501 19.72 0.27 -5.71
C THR A 501 19.61 0.55 -7.21
N GLU A 502 18.56 0.07 -7.87
CA GLU A 502 18.29 0.34 -9.28
C GLU A 502 18.04 1.84 -9.52
N LEU A 503 17.23 2.47 -8.67
CA LEU A 503 17.02 3.93 -8.68
C LEU A 503 18.33 4.70 -8.45
N GLY A 504 19.21 4.22 -7.58
CA GLY A 504 20.54 4.79 -7.37
C GLY A 504 21.39 4.78 -8.64
N MET A 505 21.49 3.63 -9.32
CA MET A 505 22.24 3.49 -10.57
C MET A 505 21.66 4.36 -11.70
N LEU A 506 20.33 4.46 -11.79
CA LEU A 506 19.67 5.31 -12.78
C LEU A 506 19.93 6.80 -12.53
N HIS A 507 19.90 7.25 -11.27
CA HIS A 507 20.24 8.64 -10.93
C HIS A 507 21.69 8.98 -11.27
N GLU A 508 22.64 8.09 -10.97
CA GLU A 508 24.05 8.28 -11.32
C GLU A 508 24.25 8.32 -12.85
N SER A 509 23.60 7.42 -13.58
CA SER A 509 23.62 7.42 -15.06
C SER A 509 23.05 8.72 -15.64
N LEU A 510 21.96 9.24 -15.06
CA LEU A 510 21.35 10.50 -15.48
C LEU A 510 22.29 11.69 -15.22
N ALA A 511 22.93 11.75 -14.05
CA ALA A 511 23.91 12.79 -13.72
C ALA A 511 25.10 12.78 -14.68
N ASN A 512 25.61 11.60 -15.04
CA ASN A 512 26.70 11.45 -16.01
C ASN A 512 26.30 11.93 -17.41
N LYS A 513 25.07 11.60 -17.86
CA LYS A 513 24.53 12.09 -19.13
C LYS A 513 24.35 13.61 -19.12
N GLU A 514 23.84 14.18 -18.03
CA GLU A 514 23.68 15.62 -17.89
C GLU A 514 25.02 16.35 -17.97
N LEU A 515 26.06 15.81 -17.32
CA LEU A 515 27.42 16.35 -17.41
C LEU A 515 27.97 16.30 -18.85
N HIS A 516 27.74 15.19 -19.56
CA HIS A 516 28.16 15.05 -20.95
C HIS A 516 27.41 16.02 -21.88
N THR A 517 26.11 16.20 -21.69
CA THR A 517 25.32 17.19 -22.43
C THR A 517 25.86 18.60 -22.21
N LYS A 518 26.16 19.00 -20.97
CA LYS A 518 26.77 20.32 -20.68
C LYS A 518 28.12 20.49 -21.39
N LYS A 519 28.94 19.45 -21.46
CA LYS A 519 30.20 19.49 -22.19
C LYS A 519 29.97 19.73 -23.69
N LEU A 520 29.07 18.98 -24.31
CA LEU A 520 28.72 19.17 -25.74
C LEU A 520 28.14 20.56 -26.02
N GLU A 521 27.31 21.10 -25.12
CA GLU A 521 26.78 22.46 -25.22
C GLU A 521 27.91 23.51 -25.22
N THR A 522 28.93 23.33 -24.37
CA THR A 522 30.09 24.23 -24.35
C THR A 522 30.94 24.14 -25.62
N GLU A 523 31.16 22.93 -26.15
CA GLU A 523 31.88 22.72 -27.42
C GLU A 523 31.11 23.33 -28.60
N LEU A 524 29.78 23.17 -28.63
CA LEU A 524 28.92 23.77 -29.65
C LEU A 524 28.95 25.30 -29.58
N ALA A 525 28.96 25.89 -28.38
CA ALA A 525 29.09 27.32 -28.19
C ALA A 525 30.45 27.85 -28.72
N GLN A 526 31.55 27.13 -28.45
CA GLN A 526 32.88 27.46 -28.97
C GLN A 526 32.95 27.38 -30.51
N HIS A 527 32.38 26.33 -31.10
CA HIS A 527 32.31 26.21 -32.56
C HIS A 527 31.49 27.33 -33.20
N LYS A 528 30.37 27.73 -32.58
CA LYS A 528 29.56 28.85 -33.04
C LYS A 528 30.33 30.17 -33.01
N GLU A 529 31.12 30.42 -31.97
CA GLU A 529 32.00 31.59 -31.90
C GLU A 529 33.05 31.57 -33.01
N LYS A 530 33.71 30.43 -33.24
CA LYS A 530 34.69 30.27 -34.33
C LYS A 530 34.06 30.52 -35.71
N ILE A 531 32.86 30.01 -35.96
CA ILE A 531 32.13 30.26 -37.22
C ILE A 531 31.88 31.77 -37.38
N ASN A 532 31.38 32.46 -36.35
CA ASN A 532 31.14 33.90 -36.41
C ASN A 532 32.41 34.72 -36.73
N VAL A 533 33.56 34.33 -36.16
CA VAL A 533 34.85 34.98 -36.45
C VAL A 533 35.25 34.77 -37.90
N LEU A 534 35.14 33.53 -38.42
CA LEU A 534 35.46 33.22 -39.81
C LEU A 534 34.50 33.91 -40.80
N GLU A 535 33.21 33.99 -40.50
CA GLU A 535 32.24 34.75 -41.30
C GLU A 535 32.59 36.25 -41.35
N THR A 536 33.03 36.81 -40.22
CA THR A 536 33.48 38.21 -40.17
C THR A 536 34.75 38.40 -41.00
N GLN A 537 35.70 37.47 -40.93
CA GLN A 537 36.91 37.49 -41.73
C GLN A 537 36.61 37.40 -43.24
N LEU A 538 35.68 36.53 -43.65
CA LEU A 538 35.26 36.41 -45.06
C LEU A 538 34.63 37.72 -45.57
N LYS A 539 33.80 38.39 -44.77
CA LYS A 539 33.21 39.69 -45.12
C LYS A 539 34.26 40.77 -45.31
N LEU A 540 35.29 40.81 -44.45
CA LEU A 540 36.39 41.76 -44.59
C LEU A 540 37.17 41.53 -45.88
N TYR A 541 37.52 40.27 -46.20
CA TYR A 541 38.22 39.97 -47.46
C TYR A 541 37.37 40.25 -48.71
N GLU A 542 36.07 40.01 -48.65
CA GLU A 542 35.16 40.37 -49.75
C GLU A 542 35.14 41.90 -49.97
N GLN A 543 35.11 42.69 -48.90
CA GLN A 543 35.21 44.14 -48.97
C GLN A 543 36.56 44.60 -49.54
N ASP A 544 37.67 44.06 -49.03
CA ASP A 544 39.02 44.40 -49.50
C ASP A 544 39.18 44.10 -51.01
N PHE A 545 38.68 42.93 -51.44
CA PHE A 545 38.69 42.54 -52.85
C PHE A 545 37.85 43.48 -53.73
N ASP A 546 36.69 43.91 -53.25
CA ASP A 546 35.84 44.87 -53.96
C ASP A 546 36.48 46.26 -54.08
N GLU A 547 37.16 46.72 -53.03
CA GLU A 547 37.91 47.97 -53.03
C GLU A 547 39.10 47.90 -53.99
N GLU A 548 39.87 46.81 -53.97
CA GLU A 548 40.99 46.57 -54.90
C GLU A 548 40.49 46.52 -56.36
N ARG A 549 39.37 45.84 -56.61
CA ARG A 549 38.74 45.79 -57.94
C ARG A 549 38.35 47.19 -58.42
N LYS A 550 37.69 47.99 -57.59
CA LYS A 550 37.31 49.38 -57.93
C LYS A 550 38.54 50.25 -58.22
N LEU A 551 39.60 50.11 -57.41
CA LEU A 551 40.86 50.82 -57.62
C LEU A 551 41.49 50.43 -58.96
N LYS A 552 41.56 49.13 -59.26
CA LYS A 552 42.08 48.61 -60.53
C LYS A 552 41.27 49.11 -61.74
N GLU A 553 39.94 49.13 -61.65
CA GLU A 553 39.08 49.70 -62.69
C GLU A 553 39.34 51.21 -62.88
N SER A 554 39.58 51.96 -61.81
CA SER A 554 39.94 53.38 -61.89
C SER A 554 41.28 53.59 -62.60
N LEU A 555 42.31 52.84 -62.20
CA LEU A 555 43.64 52.90 -62.81
C LEU A 555 43.59 52.51 -64.29
N LEU A 556 42.79 51.52 -64.67
CA LEU A 556 42.60 51.15 -66.08
C LEU A 556 41.95 52.27 -66.89
N ARG A 557 40.97 52.99 -66.32
CA ARG A 557 40.37 54.18 -66.96
C ARG A 557 41.40 55.29 -67.15
N GLU A 558 42.16 55.63 -66.12
CA GLU A 558 43.22 56.66 -66.17
C GLU A 558 44.30 56.29 -67.18
N ASN A 559 44.76 55.03 -67.18
CA ASN A 559 45.72 54.54 -68.16
C ASN A 559 45.18 54.63 -69.59
N GLY A 560 43.89 54.36 -69.79
CA GLY A 560 43.22 54.56 -71.07
C GLY A 560 43.28 56.01 -71.54
N VAL A 561 42.99 56.97 -70.65
CA VAL A 561 43.05 58.42 -70.93
C VAL A 561 44.49 58.85 -71.26
N LEU A 562 45.47 58.46 -70.44
CA LEU A 562 46.87 58.77 -70.67
C LEU A 562 47.38 58.20 -71.99
N ASN A 563 46.98 56.98 -72.34
CA ASN A 563 47.34 56.38 -73.62
C ASN A 563 46.72 57.12 -74.81
N THR A 564 45.47 57.59 -74.70
CA THR A 564 44.87 58.44 -75.75
C THR A 564 45.58 59.78 -75.88
N ASP A 565 45.91 60.43 -74.77
CA ASP A 565 46.63 61.71 -74.76
C ASP A 565 48.03 61.56 -75.36
N LEU A 566 48.73 60.47 -75.03
CA LEU A 566 50.01 60.13 -75.61
C LEU A 566 49.92 59.92 -77.13
N GLN A 567 48.90 59.21 -77.62
CA GLN A 567 48.69 59.04 -79.06
C GLN A 567 48.42 60.37 -79.77
N ILE A 568 47.63 61.27 -79.16
CA ILE A 568 47.39 62.62 -79.68
C ILE A 568 48.71 63.38 -79.78
N GLN A 569 49.56 63.34 -78.74
CA GLN A 569 50.88 63.99 -78.77
C GLN A 569 51.80 63.38 -79.82
N ILE A 570 51.82 62.05 -79.98
CA ILE A 570 52.60 61.38 -81.03
C ILE A 570 52.16 61.86 -82.42
N GLN A 571 50.85 61.93 -82.67
CA GLN A 571 50.30 62.43 -83.95
C GLN A 571 50.65 63.90 -84.18
N PHE A 572 50.53 64.73 -83.15
CA PHE A 572 50.90 66.14 -83.22
C PHE A 572 52.40 66.34 -83.51
N ASN A 573 53.27 65.62 -82.82
CA ASN A 573 54.71 65.64 -83.07
C ASN A 573 55.06 65.16 -84.48
N LYS A 574 54.37 64.10 -84.97
CA LYS A 574 54.53 63.64 -86.35
C LYS A 574 54.16 64.74 -87.35
N HIS A 575 53.04 65.42 -87.15
CA HIS A 575 52.61 66.53 -88.00
C HIS A 575 53.61 67.70 -87.98
N LEU A 576 54.12 68.08 -86.81
CA LEU A 576 55.17 69.10 -86.68
C LEU A 576 56.45 68.68 -87.44
N HIS A 577 56.84 67.41 -87.34
CA HIS A 577 58.02 66.91 -88.05
C HIS A 577 57.85 67.01 -89.58
N GLU A 578 56.67 66.64 -90.09
CA GLU A 578 56.28 66.79 -91.51
C GLU A 578 56.23 68.27 -91.95
N GLU A 579 55.85 69.20 -91.07
CA GLU A 579 55.92 70.64 -91.34
C GLU A 579 57.36 71.17 -91.40
N VAL A 580 58.22 70.75 -90.47
CA VAL A 580 59.64 71.11 -90.45
C VAL A 580 60.33 70.60 -91.71
N GLU A 581 60.07 69.35 -92.12
CA GLU A 581 60.62 68.79 -93.37
C GLU A 581 60.12 69.55 -94.62
N ARG A 582 58.84 69.94 -94.67
CA ARG A 582 58.31 70.80 -95.74
C ARG A 582 58.99 72.17 -95.78
N ARG A 583 59.25 72.78 -94.62
CA ARG A 583 59.98 74.06 -94.55
C ARG A 583 61.45 73.90 -94.95
N ALA A 584 62.11 72.82 -94.52
CA ALA A 584 63.49 72.50 -94.89
C ALA A 584 63.65 72.25 -96.40
N THR A 585 62.66 71.68 -97.08
CA THR A 585 62.69 71.45 -98.55
C THR A 585 62.35 72.68 -99.39
N SER A 586 61.72 73.71 -98.81
CA SER A 586 61.33 74.96 -99.50
C SER A 586 62.27 76.16 -99.27
N SER A 587 63.27 76.02 -98.40
CA SER A 587 64.26 77.07 -98.09
C SER A 587 65.65 76.63 -98.54
N SER A 588 65.99 76.88 -99.81
CA SER A 588 67.39 76.92 -100.23
C SER A 588 68.08 78.09 -99.50
N ASP A 589 69.06 77.75 -98.68
CA ASP A 589 70.12 78.65 -98.18
C ASP A 589 69.76 79.56 -96.98
N VAL A 590 69.46 78.93 -95.82
CA VAL A 590 69.79 79.52 -94.51
C VAL A 590 70.45 78.45 -93.65
N ARG A 591 71.78 78.57 -93.54
CA ARG A 591 72.65 77.83 -92.62
C ARG A 591 72.26 78.18 -91.19
N LEU A 592 71.26 77.48 -90.64
CA LEU A 592 70.91 77.59 -89.22
C LEU A 592 72.03 76.97 -88.39
N GLN A 593 72.74 77.87 -87.72
CA GLN A 593 73.78 77.65 -86.74
C GLN A 593 73.26 76.74 -85.62
N ALA A 594 74.02 75.71 -85.27
CA ALA A 594 73.71 74.81 -84.17
C ALA A 594 73.42 75.64 -82.90
N PRO A 595 72.36 75.31 -82.12
CA PRO A 595 72.15 75.93 -80.82
C PRO A 595 73.42 75.80 -79.99
N GLU A 596 73.92 76.93 -79.47
CA GLU A 596 75.08 76.96 -78.59
C GLU A 596 74.88 75.93 -77.48
N VAL A 597 75.84 75.01 -77.37
CA VAL A 597 75.90 73.95 -76.38
C VAL A 597 75.59 74.57 -75.02
N SER A 598 74.46 74.18 -74.42
CA SER A 598 74.02 74.63 -73.11
C SER A 598 75.18 74.48 -72.13
N ILE A 599 75.73 75.61 -71.71
CA ILE A 599 76.81 75.66 -70.74
C ILE A 599 76.16 75.42 -69.38
N PHE A 600 76.46 74.29 -68.74
CA PHE A 600 75.89 73.92 -67.45
C PHE A 600 76.83 74.40 -66.33
N SER A 601 76.35 75.21 -65.39
CA SER A 601 77.17 75.67 -64.26
C SER A 601 76.74 75.01 -62.95
N CYS A 602 77.70 74.53 -62.15
CA CYS A 602 77.42 74.02 -60.81
C CYS A 602 76.91 75.13 -59.89
N PRO A 603 75.75 74.99 -59.23
CA PRO A 603 75.22 76.04 -58.37
C PRO A 603 76.03 76.24 -57.09
N ILE A 604 76.89 75.29 -56.71
CA ILE A 604 77.68 75.34 -55.46
C ILE A 604 79.00 76.10 -55.67
N CYS A 605 79.77 75.75 -56.71
CA CYS A 605 81.07 76.36 -56.96
C CYS A 605 81.16 77.19 -58.25
N TYR A 606 80.07 77.27 -59.05
CA TYR A 606 79.98 77.99 -60.32
C TYR A 606 80.91 77.50 -61.44
N ASN A 607 81.53 76.31 -61.31
CA ASN A 607 82.28 75.71 -62.41
C ASN A 607 81.38 75.35 -63.58
N ILE A 608 81.91 75.52 -64.79
CA ILE A 608 81.20 75.38 -66.05
C ILE A 608 81.53 74.02 -66.71
N PHE A 609 80.49 73.32 -67.16
CA PHE A 609 80.54 72.01 -67.78
C PHE A 609 79.87 72.02 -69.15
N SER A 610 80.48 71.33 -70.10
CA SER A 610 80.00 71.23 -71.49
C SER A 610 78.94 70.15 -71.70
N ASN A 611 78.71 69.29 -70.71
CA ASN A 611 77.64 68.29 -70.71
C ASN A 611 77.09 68.07 -69.29
N THR A 612 75.87 67.58 -69.21
CA THR A 612 75.13 67.32 -67.96
C THR A 612 75.77 66.23 -67.10
N GLU A 613 76.31 65.17 -67.68
CA GLU A 613 76.97 64.08 -66.93
C GLU A 613 78.16 64.59 -66.11
N SER A 614 78.95 65.49 -66.70
CA SER A 614 80.10 66.11 -66.01
C SER A 614 79.63 67.06 -64.91
N LEU A 615 78.50 67.75 -65.11
CA LEU A 615 77.88 68.56 -64.06
C LEU A 615 77.38 67.67 -62.91
N GLU A 616 76.67 66.56 -63.19
CA GLU A 616 76.13 65.66 -62.16
C GLU A 616 77.24 65.03 -61.32
N SER A 617 78.25 64.45 -61.96
CA SER A 617 79.42 63.91 -61.25
C SER A 617 80.13 64.97 -60.41
N HIS A 618 80.21 66.21 -60.92
CA HIS A 618 80.79 67.30 -60.17
C HIS A 618 79.90 67.74 -59.01
N VAL A 619 78.58 67.84 -59.17
CA VAL A 619 77.64 68.23 -58.11
C VAL A 619 77.68 67.21 -56.97
N GLU A 620 77.75 65.91 -57.25
CA GLU A 620 77.94 64.88 -56.21
C GLU A 620 79.24 65.09 -55.44
N TYR A 621 80.34 65.40 -56.14
CA TYR A 621 81.63 65.69 -55.49
C TYR A 621 81.60 67.01 -54.70
N CYS A 622 80.93 68.03 -55.23
CA CYS A 622 80.83 69.36 -54.65
C CYS A 622 79.95 69.36 -53.39
N LEU A 623 78.89 68.54 -53.36
CA LEU A 623 78.07 68.28 -52.18
C LEU A 623 78.80 67.47 -51.09
N ALA A 624 79.80 66.68 -51.46
CA ALA A 624 80.61 65.91 -50.52
C ALA A 624 81.82 66.68 -49.96
N SER A 625 82.16 67.83 -50.54
CA SER A 625 83.33 68.65 -50.20
C SER A 625 83.00 69.94 -49.44
N ASP A 626 81.72 70.29 -49.34
CA ASP A 626 81.15 71.21 -48.32
C ASP A 626 80.79 70.41 -47.06
#